data_AF-A0A3Q3J602-F1
#
_entry.id   AF-A0A3Q3J602-F1
#
_cell.length_a   1.000
_cell.length_b   1.000
_cell.length_c   1.000
_cell.angle_alpha   90.00
_cell.angle_beta   90.00
_cell.angle_gamma   90.00
#
_symmetry.space_group_name_H-M   'P 1'
#
loop_
_entity.id
_entity.type
_entity.pdbx_description
1 polymer ?
#
loop_
_entity_poly.entity_id
_entity_poly.type
_entity_poly.pdbx_seq_one_letter_code
_entity_poly.pdbx_strand_id
1 'polypeptide(L)'
;CRACGHELAVGTDIHFVPSRLALSSRNSTLLGGRRVNVQLFENPHGHQFEVITFRKADVTQHWPADKHFSWFPGFSWTVATCPRCNAHLWAFQPSDWPDTITRTRFEESAQTFMALIAHRLLTEDFASSLLMTPKSFKS
;
A
#
# COMPACT_ATOMS: atom_id res chain seq x y z
N CYS A 1 -5.20 -0.83 -8.49
CA CYS A 1 -4.18 0.14 -8.91
C CYS A 1 -4.86 1.23 -9.73
N ARG A 2 -4.81 2.49 -9.31
CA ARG A 2 -5.49 3.59 -10.01
C ARG A 2 -4.96 3.80 -11.44
N ALA A 3 -3.67 3.58 -11.68
CA ALA A 3 -3.05 3.88 -12.97
C ALA A 3 -3.44 2.90 -14.10
N CYS A 4 -3.69 1.63 -13.80
CA CYS A 4 -3.93 0.59 -14.81
C CYS A 4 -5.11 -0.34 -14.52
N GLY A 5 -5.82 -0.14 -13.41
CA GLY A 5 -6.94 -0.99 -12.99
C GLY A 5 -6.54 -2.34 -12.37
N HIS A 6 -5.26 -2.73 -12.36
CA HIS A 6 -4.80 -4.01 -11.77
C HIS A 6 -5.18 -4.11 -10.29
N GLU A 7 -5.81 -5.22 -9.87
CA GLU A 7 -6.11 -5.46 -8.46
C GLU A 7 -4.79 -5.67 -7.70
N LEU A 8 -4.50 -4.80 -6.73
CA LEU A 8 -3.27 -4.89 -5.95
C LEU A 8 -3.49 -5.64 -4.65
N ALA A 9 -4.63 -5.47 -4.00
CA ALA A 9 -4.91 -6.07 -2.70
C ALA A 9 -6.42 -6.13 -2.50
N VAL A 10 -6.86 -7.11 -1.72
CA VAL A 10 -8.25 -7.22 -1.28
C VAL A 10 -8.38 -6.61 0.11
N GLY A 11 -9.55 -6.05 0.43
CA GLY A 11 -9.69 -5.34 1.70
C GLY A 11 -9.61 -6.25 2.95
N THR A 12 -9.66 -7.58 2.82
CA THR A 12 -9.43 -8.51 3.93
C THR A 12 -7.96 -8.54 4.35
N ASP A 13 -7.06 -8.11 3.47
CA ASP A 13 -5.64 -8.00 3.75
C ASP A 13 -5.27 -6.65 4.37
N ILE A 14 -6.22 -5.73 4.59
CA ILE A 14 -5.94 -4.47 5.31
C ILE A 14 -5.44 -4.84 6.71
N HIS A 15 -4.24 -4.37 7.04
CA HIS A 15 -3.58 -4.68 8.30
C HIS A 15 -2.91 -3.41 8.81
N PHE A 16 -3.44 -2.83 9.89
CA PHE A 16 -2.90 -1.60 10.44
C PHE A 16 -1.60 -1.86 11.20
N VAL A 17 -0.50 -1.34 10.69
CA VAL A 17 0.79 -1.31 11.39
C VAL A 17 1.00 0.13 11.87
N PRO A 18 0.89 0.43 13.18
CA PRO A 18 1.13 1.78 13.66
C PRO A 18 2.62 2.13 13.58
N SER A 19 2.93 3.37 13.20
CA SER A 19 4.28 3.91 13.32
C SER A 19 4.30 5.21 14.12
N ARG A 20 5.23 5.26 15.08
CA ARG A 20 5.56 6.49 15.81
C ARG A 20 6.26 7.56 14.96
N LEU A 21 6.68 7.21 13.74
CA LEU A 21 7.31 8.15 12.81
C LEU A 21 6.29 8.78 11.84
N ALA A 22 5.02 8.40 11.91
CA ALA A 22 3.97 9.04 11.14
C ALA A 22 3.77 10.48 11.63
N LEU A 23 3.77 11.45 10.71
CA LEU A 23 3.49 12.85 10.99
C LEU A 23 2.05 13.06 11.46
N SER A 24 1.12 12.27 10.92
CA SER A 24 -0.26 12.22 11.37
C SER A 24 -0.92 10.89 10.97
N SER A 25 -2.02 10.56 11.63
CA SER A 25 -2.82 9.37 11.34
C SER A 25 -4.30 9.74 11.35
N ARG A 26 -5.08 9.22 10.39
CA ARG A 26 -6.54 9.39 10.37
C ARG A 26 -7.26 8.11 10.02
N ASN A 27 -8.50 8.01 10.49
CA ASN A 27 -9.46 7.06 9.97
C ASN A 27 -10.10 7.65 8.70
N SER A 28 -10.09 6.90 7.61
CA SER A 28 -10.79 7.24 6.38
C SER A 28 -11.80 6.13 6.06
N THR A 29 -12.95 6.49 5.51
CA THR A 29 -13.91 5.51 5.02
C THR A 29 -13.74 5.41 3.52
N LEU A 30 -13.36 4.24 3.02
CA LEU A 30 -13.35 3.95 1.60
C LEU A 30 -14.79 3.85 1.09
N LEU A 31 -15.00 4.17 -0.19
CA LEU A 31 -16.27 3.88 -0.88
C LEU A 31 -16.53 2.36 -0.76
N GLY A 32 -17.69 2.01 -0.18
CA GLY A 32 -17.99 0.67 0.33
C GLY A 32 -18.07 0.56 1.86
N GLY A 33 -17.87 1.66 2.60
CA GLY A 33 -18.06 1.74 4.06
C GLY A 33 -16.93 1.15 4.91
N ARG A 34 -15.89 0.59 4.29
CA ARG A 34 -14.71 0.05 4.99
C ARG A 34 -13.86 1.18 5.56
N ARG A 35 -13.62 1.12 6.87
CA ARG A 35 -12.70 2.02 7.57
C ARG A 35 -11.27 1.57 7.37
N VAL A 36 -10.41 2.48 6.94
CA VAL A 36 -8.97 2.28 6.78
C VAL A 36 -8.21 3.32 7.60
N ASN A 37 -7.08 2.91 8.15
CA ASN A 37 -6.14 3.83 8.79
C ASN A 37 -5.14 4.32 7.75
N VAL A 38 -5.07 5.63 7.59
CA VAL A 38 -4.12 6.30 6.70
C VAL A 38 -3.08 6.99 7.57
N GLN A 39 -1.81 6.71 7.33
CA GLN A 39 -0.68 7.36 7.99
C GLN A 39 0.06 8.25 7.01
N LEU A 40 0.39 9.47 7.43
CA LEU A 40 1.18 10.42 6.66
C LEU A 40 2.65 10.30 7.06
N PHE A 41 3.52 10.06 6.08
CA PHE A 41 4.97 10.05 6.26
C PHE A 41 5.62 11.07 5.33
N GLU A 42 6.84 11.46 5.67
CA GLU A 42 7.70 12.29 4.82
C GLU A 42 9.00 11.53 4.56
N ASN A 43 9.47 11.58 3.32
CA ASN A 43 10.77 11.00 2.97
C ASN A 43 11.90 12.02 3.22
N PRO A 44 13.18 11.61 3.17
CA PRO A 44 14.32 12.52 3.40
C PRO A 44 14.41 13.71 2.43
N HIS A 45 13.69 13.67 1.31
CA HIS A 45 13.61 14.74 0.32
C HIS A 45 12.43 15.70 0.56
N GLY A 46 11.67 15.54 1.64
CA GLY A 46 10.52 16.39 1.97
C GLY A 46 9.24 16.03 1.23
N HIS A 47 9.19 14.89 0.54
CA HIS A 47 7.96 14.42 -0.12
C HIS A 47 7.09 13.64 0.85
N GLN A 48 5.80 14.01 0.88
CA GLN A 48 4.83 13.42 1.78
C GLN A 48 3.99 12.34 1.11
N PHE A 49 3.73 11.26 1.85
CA PHE A 49 3.01 10.09 1.38
C PHE A 49 1.98 9.66 2.42
N GLU A 50 0.72 9.65 1.99
CA GLU A 50 -0.35 8.99 2.70
C GLU A 50 -0.37 7.51 2.33
N VAL A 51 -0.18 6.64 3.31
CA VAL A 51 -0.09 5.19 3.08
C VAL A 51 -1.11 4.42 3.90
N ILE A 52 -1.57 3.32 3.32
CA ILE A 52 -2.40 2.30 3.96
C ILE A 52 -1.61 1.00 3.94
N THR A 53 -1.58 0.31 5.07
CA THR A 53 -0.82 -0.93 5.23
C THR A 53 -1.69 -2.17 4.97
N PHE A 54 -1.11 -3.14 4.26
CA PHE A 54 -1.75 -4.40 3.88
C PHE A 54 -0.82 -5.57 4.20
N ARG A 55 -1.38 -6.69 4.68
CA ARG A 55 -0.65 -7.93 4.90
C ARG A 55 -0.22 -8.58 3.58
N LYS A 56 -1.12 -8.58 2.60
CA LYS A 56 -0.89 -9.13 1.26
C LYS A 56 -1.32 -8.15 0.17
N ALA A 57 -0.57 -8.18 -0.92
CA ALA A 57 -0.77 -7.38 -2.11
C ALA A 57 0.05 -7.98 -3.25
N ASP A 58 -0.50 -8.02 -4.46
CA ASP A 58 0.19 -8.42 -5.66
C ASP A 58 1.08 -7.27 -6.16
N VAL A 59 2.36 -7.35 -5.79
CA VAL A 59 3.40 -6.37 -6.10
C VAL A 59 4.69 -7.08 -6.47
N THR A 60 5.54 -6.40 -7.24
CA THR A 60 6.92 -6.82 -7.51
C THR A 60 7.87 -6.09 -6.56
N GLN A 61 8.56 -6.82 -5.69
CA GLN A 61 9.60 -6.27 -4.80
C GLN A 61 10.94 -6.13 -5.53
N HIS A 62 11.68 -5.08 -5.20
CA HIS A 62 12.97 -4.74 -5.83
C HIS A 62 14.08 -4.74 -4.78
N TRP A 63 14.48 -5.93 -4.36
CA TRP A 63 15.56 -6.17 -3.39
C TRP A 63 16.90 -5.54 -3.83
N PRO A 64 17.80 -5.18 -2.89
CA PRO A 64 17.77 -5.45 -1.45
C PRO A 64 16.80 -4.53 -0.66
N ALA A 65 16.48 -4.94 0.56
CA ALA A 65 15.82 -4.11 1.56
C ALA A 65 16.83 -3.17 2.21
N ASP A 66 16.38 -1.97 2.58
CA ASP A 66 17.16 -0.97 3.29
C ASP A 66 16.49 -0.61 4.61
N LYS A 67 17.29 -0.45 5.66
CA LYS A 67 16.85 0.02 6.98
C LYS A 67 16.87 1.55 7.10
N HIS A 68 17.64 2.24 6.27
CA HIS A 68 17.78 3.68 6.35
C HIS A 68 16.46 4.36 6.01
N PHE A 69 16.08 5.37 6.81
CA PHE A 69 14.87 6.15 6.61
C PHE A 69 13.58 5.32 6.56
N SER A 70 13.57 4.13 7.17
CA SER A 70 12.36 3.32 7.29
C SER A 70 11.29 4.06 8.07
N TRP A 71 10.09 4.10 7.51
CA TRP A 71 8.92 4.68 8.17
C TRP A 71 8.41 3.83 9.32
N PHE A 72 8.79 2.56 9.41
CA PHE A 72 8.32 1.63 10.44
C PHE A 72 9.52 1.11 11.24
N PRO A 73 9.72 1.59 12.48
CA PRO A 73 10.81 1.13 13.32
C PRO A 73 10.80 -0.41 13.50
N GLY A 74 11.95 -1.06 13.35
CA GLY A 74 12.08 -2.52 13.37
C GLY A 74 11.89 -3.20 12.02
N PHE A 75 11.65 -2.43 10.95
CA PHE A 75 11.49 -2.95 9.59
C PHE A 75 12.48 -2.33 8.62
N SER A 76 12.99 -3.14 7.70
CA SER A 76 13.63 -2.69 6.47
C SER A 76 12.58 -2.59 5.36
N TRP A 77 12.78 -1.68 4.42
CA TRP A 77 11.88 -1.46 3.28
C TRP A 77 12.58 -1.75 1.97
N THR A 78 11.82 -2.21 0.99
CA THR A 78 12.28 -2.31 -0.38
C THR A 78 11.28 -1.59 -1.29
N VAL A 79 11.76 -1.10 -2.43
CA VAL A 79 10.87 -0.56 -3.46
C VAL A 79 9.96 -1.70 -3.92
N ALA A 80 8.66 -1.43 -4.01
CA ALA A 80 7.72 -2.34 -4.62
C ALA A 80 6.99 -1.64 -5.76
N THR A 81 6.55 -2.37 -6.77
CA THR A 81 5.81 -1.80 -7.89
C THR A 81 4.60 -2.63 -8.26
N CYS A 82 3.60 -1.97 -8.83
CA CYS A 82 2.51 -2.68 -9.52
C CYS A 82 3.11 -3.52 -10.67
N PRO A 83 2.83 -4.83 -10.75
CA PRO A 83 3.43 -5.71 -11.77
C PRO A 83 3.01 -5.36 -13.19
N ARG A 84 1.92 -4.62 -13.37
CA ARG A 84 1.37 -4.24 -14.68
C ARG A 84 1.88 -2.90 -15.23
N CYS A 85 2.10 -1.91 -14.36
CA CYS A 85 2.38 -0.53 -14.79
C CYS A 85 3.55 0.13 -14.06
N ASN A 86 4.26 -0.62 -13.22
CA ASN A 86 5.41 -0.15 -12.44
C ASN A 86 5.12 1.02 -11.49
N ALA A 87 3.84 1.28 -11.18
CA ALA A 87 3.49 2.29 -10.18
C ALA A 87 4.12 1.96 -8.82
N HIS A 88 4.90 2.90 -8.29
CA HIS A 88 5.70 2.74 -7.07
C HIS A 88 4.86 2.60 -5.78
N LEU A 89 5.34 1.74 -4.87
CA LEU A 89 4.80 1.32 -3.58
C LEU A 89 5.98 0.91 -2.66
N TRP A 90 5.70 0.44 -1.44
CA TRP A 90 6.71 -0.10 -0.53
C TRP A 90 6.32 -1.45 0.04
N ALA A 91 7.33 -2.30 0.24
CA ALA A 91 7.24 -3.56 0.96
C ALA A 91 8.18 -3.53 2.18
N PHE A 92 7.73 -4.09 3.30
CA PHE A 92 8.43 -4.06 4.58
C PHE A 92 8.64 -5.48 5.11
N GLN A 93 9.83 -5.72 5.62
CA GLN A 93 10.22 -6.97 6.30
C GLN A 93 10.95 -6.65 7.61
N PRO A 94 11.01 -7.58 8.57
CA PRO A 94 11.78 -7.39 9.79
C PRO A 94 13.24 -7.00 9.49
N SER A 95 13.78 -6.03 10.22
CA SER A 95 15.13 -5.50 9.96
C SER A 95 16.26 -6.46 10.33
N ASP A 96 15.95 -7.55 11.05
CA ASP A 96 16.88 -8.63 11.40
C ASP A 96 16.91 -9.76 10.35
N TRP A 97 16.08 -9.68 9.30
CA TRP A 97 16.10 -10.61 8.19
C TRP A 97 17.20 -10.26 7.18
N PRO A 98 17.64 -11.23 6.34
CA PRO A 98 18.53 -10.93 5.22
C PRO A 98 17.91 -9.90 4.27
N ASP A 99 18.72 -8.98 3.73
CA ASP A 99 18.24 -7.89 2.87
C ASP A 99 17.56 -8.38 1.58
N THR A 100 17.81 -9.62 1.16
CA THR A 100 17.12 -10.27 0.04
C THR A 100 16.47 -11.56 0.53
N ILE A 101 15.18 -11.72 0.28
CA ILE A 101 14.43 -12.94 0.55
C ILE A 101 13.64 -13.38 -0.68
N THR A 102 13.20 -14.64 -0.68
CA THR A 102 12.33 -15.14 -1.75
C THR A 102 10.94 -14.52 -1.64
N ARG A 103 10.28 -14.38 -2.80
CA ARG A 103 8.88 -13.93 -2.88
C ARG A 103 7.96 -14.76 -1.98
N THR A 104 8.11 -16.08 -2.01
CA THR A 104 7.34 -17.01 -1.17
C THR A 104 7.53 -16.74 0.33
N ARG A 105 8.78 -16.58 0.79
CA ARG A 105 9.07 -16.25 2.19
C ARG A 105 8.46 -14.92 2.60
N PHE A 106 8.46 -13.94 1.71
CA PHE A 106 7.82 -12.65 1.96
C PHE A 106 6.29 -12.77 2.07
N GLU A 107 5.64 -13.46 1.14
CA GLU A 107 4.16 -13.56 1.06
C GLU A 107 3.54 -14.46 2.14
N GLU A 108 4.26 -15.48 2.60
CA GLU A 108 3.78 -16.42 3.62
C GLU A 108 3.97 -15.90 5.05
N SER A 109 4.92 -14.97 5.25
CA SER A 109 5.22 -14.42 6.56
C SER A 109 4.07 -13.58 7.12
N ALA A 110 3.84 -13.68 8.43
CA ALA A 110 2.96 -12.76 9.15
C ALA A 110 3.66 -11.48 9.61
N GLN A 111 4.99 -11.42 9.47
CA GLN A 111 5.80 -10.28 9.90
C GLN A 111 6.12 -9.31 8.77
N THR A 112 5.70 -9.60 7.55
CA THR A 112 5.86 -8.73 6.38
C THR A 112 4.55 -8.00 6.09
N PHE A 113 4.65 -6.85 5.44
CA PHE A 113 3.50 -6.08 4.99
C PHE A 113 3.90 -5.10 3.88
N MET A 114 2.91 -4.50 3.23
CA MET A 114 3.09 -3.51 2.18
C MET A 114 2.44 -2.20 2.58
N ALA A 115 3.07 -1.08 2.23
CA ALA A 115 2.49 0.24 2.38
C ALA A 115 2.12 0.78 1.00
N LEU A 116 0.81 0.87 0.74
CA LEU A 116 0.27 1.30 -0.53
C LEU A 116 -0.14 2.78 -0.44
N ILE A 117 0.25 3.58 -1.44
CA ILE A 117 -0.03 5.02 -1.47
C ILE A 117 -1.53 5.25 -1.70
N ALA A 118 -2.19 5.93 -0.77
CA ALA A 118 -3.65 6.10 -0.75
C ALA A 118 -4.21 6.67 -2.06
N HIS A 119 -3.62 7.73 -2.61
CA HIS A 119 -4.09 8.34 -3.86
C HIS A 119 -3.84 7.47 -5.11
N ARG A 120 -3.03 6.41 -5.01
CA ARG A 120 -2.79 5.43 -6.10
C ARG A 120 -3.72 4.23 -6.01
N LEU A 121 -4.60 4.20 -5.00
CA LEU A 121 -5.65 3.21 -4.88
C LEU A 121 -6.94 3.73 -5.53
N LEU A 122 -7.65 2.78 -6.13
CA LEU A 122 -8.98 2.95 -6.69
C LEU A 122 -9.78 1.78 -6.12
N THR A 123 -10.88 2.07 -5.43
CA THR A 123 -11.76 1.02 -4.93
C THR A 123 -12.65 0.52 -6.05
N GLU A 124 -13.03 -0.75 -6.00
CA GLU A 124 -13.89 -1.37 -7.01
C GLU A 124 -15.26 -0.68 -7.07
N ASP A 125 -15.86 -0.35 -5.93
CA ASP A 125 -17.14 0.36 -5.86
C ASP A 125 -17.07 1.74 -6.54
N PHE A 126 -15.95 2.45 -6.35
CA PHE A 126 -15.76 3.73 -7.01
C PHE A 126 -15.55 3.55 -8.51
N ALA A 127 -14.73 2.59 -8.93
CA ALA A 127 -14.54 2.28 -10.35
C ALA A 127 -15.87 1.93 -11.02
N SER A 128 -16.70 1.15 -10.35
CA SER A 128 -18.04 0.76 -10.80
C SER A 128 -18.98 1.96 -10.91
N SER A 129 -18.92 2.90 -9.96
CA SER A 129 -19.71 4.14 -10.02
C SER A 129 -19.36 5.03 -11.22
N LEU A 130 -18.11 4.99 -11.71
CA LEU A 130 -17.68 5.73 -12.90
C LEU A 130 -18.22 5.14 -14.20
N LEU A 131 -18.59 3.86 -14.21
CA LEU A 131 -19.18 3.18 -15.36
C LEU A 131 -20.71 3.33 -15.42
N MET A 132 -21.34 3.88 -14.37
CA MET A 132 -22.77 4.13 -14.37
C MET A 132 -23.12 5.34 -15.22
N THR A 133 -23.86 5.12 -16.32
CA THR A 133 -24.45 6.21 -17.09
C THR A 133 -25.51 6.91 -16.23
N PRO A 134 -25.43 8.24 -16.02
CA PRO A 134 -26.44 8.95 -15.25
C PRO A 134 -27.81 8.78 -15.90
N LYS A 135 -28.86 8.62 -15.09
CA LYS A 135 -30.24 8.44 -15.60
C LYS A 135 -30.69 9.60 -16.51
N SER A 136 -30.09 10.78 -16.38
CA SER A 136 -30.33 11.95 -17.25
C SER A 136 -29.91 11.75 -18.71
N PHE A 137 -29.10 10.73 -19.02
CA PHE A 137 -28.64 10.42 -20.37
C PHE A 137 -29.33 9.21 -20.99
N LYS A 138 -30.28 8.58 -20.29
CA LYS A 138 -31.16 7.56 -20.88
C LYS A 138 -32.36 8.28 -21.49
N SER A 139 -32.29 8.50 -22.80
CA SER A 139 -33.40 9.00 -23.62
C SER A 139 -34.55 7.99 -23.70
#